data_AF-A0AAW8JAP3-F1
#
_entry.id   AF-A0AAW8JAP3-F1
#
_cell.length_a   1.000
_cell.length_b   1.000
_cell.length_c   1.000
_cell.angle_alpha   90.00
_cell.angle_beta   90.00
_cell.angle_gamma   90.00
#
_symmetry.space_group_name_H-M   'P 1'
#
loop_
_entity.id
_entity.type
_entity.pdbx_description
1 polymer ?
#
loop_
_entity_poly.entity_id
_entity_poly.type
_entity_poly.pdbx_seq_one_letter_code
_entity_poly.pdbx_strand_id
1 'polypeptide(L)' 'MFSIVAFSFSSHSMATSAECQKLQDDYNVIYASKGFCFKDADAKAKYGNDNCFTSKPKFSEKEQQRLDEIKARQKELKCN' A
#
# COMPACT_ATOMS: atom_id res chain seq x y z
N MET A 1 27.02 36.83 20.70
CA MET A 1 27.04 35.60 21.53
C MET A 1 25.77 34.82 21.21
N PHE A 2 25.95 33.64 20.61
CA PHE A 2 25.08 32.44 20.60
C PHE A 2 23.58 32.61 20.28
N SER A 3 22.89 31.80 19.47
CA SER A 3 23.14 30.68 18.57
C SER A 3 21.77 29.98 18.38
N ILE A 4 21.63 29.17 17.32
CA ILE A 4 20.60 28.09 17.15
C ILE A 4 19.21 28.63 16.70
N VAL A 5 18.52 28.10 15.68
CA VAL A 5 18.32 26.69 15.33
C VAL A 5 18.20 26.50 13.82
N ALA A 6 19.03 25.63 13.24
CA ALA A 6 18.75 25.03 11.95
C ALA A 6 17.66 23.96 12.13
N PHE A 7 16.46 24.19 11.59
CA PHE A 7 15.45 23.15 11.44
C PHE A 7 15.87 22.23 10.29
N SER A 8 16.74 21.28 10.59
CA SER A 8 17.02 20.15 9.72
C SER A 8 15.85 19.17 9.80
N PHE A 9 14.84 19.35 8.94
CA PHE A 9 13.81 18.33 8.69
C PHE A 9 14.42 17.15 7.91
N SER A 10 15.11 16.27 8.63
CA SER A 10 15.49 14.96 8.12
C SER A 10 14.44 13.93 8.53
N SER A 11 13.23 14.04 7.96
CA SER A 11 12.08 13.14 8.23
C SER A 11 11.77 12.23 7.03
N HIS A 12 12.77 11.86 6.23
CA HIS A 12 12.57 11.08 5.01
C HIS A 12 12.39 9.56 5.24
N SER A 13 12.56 9.04 6.46
CA SER A 13 12.46 7.59 6.74
C SER A 13 11.12 7.17 7.36
N MET A 14 10.46 8.04 8.12
CA MET A 14 9.15 7.76 8.75
C MET A 14 7.98 8.07 7.80
N ALA A 15 8.14 9.06 6.92
CA ALA A 15 7.12 9.41 5.93
C ALA A 15 6.98 8.31 4.86
N THR A 16 8.10 7.70 4.45
CA THR A 16 8.10 6.67 3.40
C THR A 16 7.47 5.36 3.87
N SER A 17 7.68 4.93 5.12
CA SER A 17 7.03 3.71 5.64
C SER A 17 5.51 3.85 5.76
N ALA A 18 5.02 5.01 6.20
CA ALA A 18 3.59 5.30 6.24
C ALA A 18 2.98 5.36 4.82
N GLU A 19 3.68 5.95 3.86
CA GLU A 19 3.25 5.97 2.45
C GLU A 19 3.25 4.55 1.85
N CYS A 20 4.27 3.73 2.13
CA CYS A 20 4.34 2.33 1.73
C CYS A 20 3.16 1.53 2.26
N GLN A 21 2.82 1.71 3.54
CA GLN A 21 1.68 1.03 4.15
C GLN A 21 0.36 1.46 3.50
N LYS A 22 0.18 2.75 3.24
CA LYS A 22 -1.00 3.25 2.52
C LYS A 22 -1.11 2.68 1.12
N LEU A 23 -0.01 2.65 0.35
CA LEU A 23 0.03 2.06 -0.99
C LEU A 23 -0.30 0.57 -0.96
N GLN A 24 0.21 -0.16 0.03
CA GLN A 24 -0.11 -1.57 0.21
C GLN A 24 -1.57 -1.78 0.59
N ASP A 25 -2.14 -0.86 1.37
CA ASP A 25 -3.55 -0.89 1.73
C ASP A 25 -4.43 -0.63 0.50
N ASP A 26 -4.13 0.40 -0.28
CA ASP A 26 -4.84 0.71 -1.53
C ASP A 26 -4.79 -0.48 -2.51
N TYR A 27 -3.63 -1.14 -2.63
CA TYR A 27 -3.48 -2.37 -3.41
C TYR A 27 -4.42 -3.48 -2.92
N ASN A 28 -4.44 -3.73 -1.61
CA ASN A 28 -5.25 -4.79 -1.03
C ASN A 28 -6.75 -4.47 -1.11
N VAL A 29 -7.18 -3.22 -0.97
CA VAL A 29 -8.59 -2.83 -1.14
C VAL A 29 -9.08 -3.16 -2.56
N ILE A 30 -8.28 -2.87 -3.59
CA ILE A 30 -8.62 -3.21 -4.98
C ILE A 30 -8.73 -4.73 -5.15
N TYR A 31 -7.87 -5.51 -4.51
CA TYR A 31 -7.97 -6.97 -4.55
C TYR A 31 -9.22 -7.48 -3.82
N ALA A 32 -9.51 -6.94 -2.63
CA ALA A 32 -10.67 -7.29 -1.82
C ALA A 32 -11.98 -7.01 -2.58
N SER A 33 -12.07 -5.86 -3.28
CA SER A 33 -13.27 -5.49 -4.06
C SER A 33 -13.51 -6.43 -5.24
N LYS A 34 -12.51 -7.20 -5.67
CA LYS A 34 -12.66 -8.25 -6.70
C LYS A 34 -12.89 -9.64 -6.12
N GLY A 35 -13.12 -9.75 -4.81
CA GLY A 35 -13.38 -11.02 -4.13
C GLY A 35 -12.11 -11.86 -3.95
N PHE A 36 -10.93 -11.23 -3.89
CA PHE A 36 -9.69 -11.95 -3.65
C PHE A 36 -9.67 -12.60 -2.26
N CYS A 37 -9.30 -13.88 -2.22
CA CYS A 37 -9.10 -14.61 -0.97
C CYS A 37 -7.68 -14.39 -0.43
N PHE A 38 -7.55 -13.51 0.56
CA PHE A 38 -6.27 -13.27 1.23
C PHE A 38 -5.80 -14.52 1.97
N LYS A 39 -4.48 -14.72 2.02
CA LYS A 39 -3.86 -15.83 2.77
C LYS A 39 -3.35 -15.37 4.13
N ASP A 40 -2.80 -14.16 4.19
CA ASP A 40 -2.21 -13.55 5.37
C ASP A 40 -3.27 -13.23 6.43
N ALA A 41 -2.97 -13.54 7.70
CA ALA A 41 -3.91 -13.34 8.80
C ALA A 41 -4.27 -11.85 8.99
N ASP A 42 -3.29 -10.96 8.89
CA ASP A 42 -3.49 -9.52 9.04
C ASP A 42 -4.37 -8.95 7.92
N ALA A 43 -4.14 -9.40 6.67
CA ALA A 43 -4.96 -8.98 5.54
C ALA A 43 -6.40 -9.51 5.66
N LYS A 44 -6.59 -10.74 6.11
CA LYS A 44 -7.93 -11.28 6.40
C LYS A 44 -8.64 -10.48 7.49
N ALA A 45 -7.96 -10.14 8.57
CA ALA A 45 -8.52 -9.36 9.67
C ALA A 45 -8.88 -7.93 9.22
N LYS A 46 -8.08 -7.33 8.33
CA LYS A 46 -8.27 -5.94 7.88
C LYS A 46 -9.24 -5.78 6.72
N TYR A 47 -9.20 -6.67 5.74
CA TYR A 47 -9.98 -6.58 4.50
C TYR A 47 -11.16 -7.56 4.43
N GLY A 48 -11.25 -8.48 5.40
CA GLY A 48 -12.23 -9.54 5.42
C GLY A 48 -11.90 -10.67 4.44
N ASN A 49 -12.43 -11.86 4.72
CA ASN A 49 -12.26 -13.02 3.85
C ASN A 49 -13.48 -13.95 3.81
N ASP A 50 -14.58 -13.56 4.45
CA ASP A 50 -15.77 -14.42 4.62
C ASP A 50 -16.56 -14.59 3.32
N ASN A 51 -16.43 -13.65 2.38
CA ASN A 51 -17.16 -13.62 1.10
C ASN A 51 -16.22 -13.55 -0.11
N CYS A 52 -14.97 -13.99 0.04
CA CYS A 52 -14.04 -14.07 -1.09
C CYS A 52 -14.40 -15.29 -1.97
N PHE A 53 -14.08 -15.22 -3.27
CA PHE A 53 -14.44 -16.28 -4.22
C PHE A 53 -13.37 -16.55 -5.30
N THR A 54 -12.25 -15.83 -5.28
CA THR A 54 -11.18 -16.02 -6.27
C THR A 54 -9.80 -15.81 -5.69
N SER A 55 -8.82 -16.54 -6.18
CA SER A 55 -7.38 -16.27 -5.94
C SER A 55 -6.73 -15.54 -7.11
N LYS A 56 -7.47 -15.31 -8.19
CA LYS A 56 -7.01 -14.64 -9.43
C LYS A 56 -8.10 -13.69 -9.93
N PRO A 57 -8.33 -12.56 -9.23
CA PRO A 57 -9.29 -11.57 -9.66
C PRO A 57 -8.94 -11.05 -11.06
N LYS A 58 -9.97 -10.78 -11.86
CA LYS A 58 -9.83 -10.07 -13.13
C LYS A 58 -10.09 -8.60 -12.91
N PHE A 59 -9.13 -7.78 -13.30
CA PHE A 59 -9.22 -6.33 -13.22
C PHE A 59 -9.61 -5.75 -14.57
N SER A 60 -10.35 -4.64 -14.54
CA SER A 60 -10.49 -3.76 -15.71
C SER A 60 -9.17 -3.08 -16.02
N GLU A 61 -9.04 -2.50 -17.22
CA GLU A 61 -7.83 -1.76 -17.61
C GLU A 61 -7.51 -0.63 -16.63
N LYS A 62 -8.54 0.09 -16.16
CA LYS A 62 -8.38 1.17 -15.18
C LYS A 62 -7.88 0.67 -13.83
N GLU A 63 -8.43 -0.45 -13.34
CA GLU A 63 -7.97 -1.06 -12.09
C GLU A 63 -6.53 -1.57 -12.23
N GLN A 64 -6.19 -2.18 -13.37
CA GLN A 64 -4.83 -2.63 -13.66
C GLN A 64 -3.85 -1.46 -13.69
N GLN A 65 -4.20 -0.37 -14.36
CA GLN A 65 -3.39 0.85 -14.39
C GLN A 65 -3.13 1.39 -12.97
N ARG A 66 -4.15 1.40 -12.10
CA ARG A 66 -3.98 1.80 -10.70
C ARG A 66 -3.04 0.88 -9.93
N LEU A 67 -3.16 -0.43 -10.12
CA LEU A 67 -2.26 -1.41 -9.49
C LEU A 67 -0.81 -1.21 -9.95
N ASP A 68 -0.61 -0.90 -11.23
CA ASP A 68 0.72 -0.66 -11.80
C ASP A 68 1.32 0.67 -11.29
N GLU A 69 0.51 1.73 -11.18
CA GLU A 69 0.89 2.99 -10.53
C GLU A 69 1.33 2.76 -9.08
N ILE A 70 0.55 2.01 -8.30
CA ILE A 70 0.88 1.68 -6.91
C ILE A 70 2.20 0.93 -6.82
N LYS A 71 2.40 -0.10 -7.66
CA LYS A 71 3.66 -0.87 -7.68
C LYS A 71 4.86 -0.02 -8.08
N ALA A 72 4.69 0.87 -9.05
CA ALA A 72 5.75 1.80 -9.45
C ALA A 72 6.16 2.70 -8.28
N ARG A 73 5.18 3.27 -7.57
CA ARG A 73 5.41 4.08 -6.36
C ARG A 73 6.08 3.29 -5.24
N GLN A 74 5.62 2.07 -4.97
CA GLN A 74 6.24 1.20 -3.97
C GLN A 74 7.71 0.91 -4.30
N LYS A 75 8.03 0.71 -5.58
CA LYS A 75 9.40 0.52 -6.05
C LYS A 75 10.26 1.78 -5.91
N GLU A 76 9.73 2.96 -6.27
CA GLU A 76 10.42 4.25 -6.11
C GLU A 76 10.77 4.52 -4.64
N LEU A 77 9.83 4.22 -3.74
CA LEU A 77 9.98 4.43 -2.30
C LEU A 77 10.77 3.32 -1.60
N LYS A 78 11.13 2.24 -2.33
CA LYS A 78 11.79 1.04 -1.80
C LYS A 78 11.03 0.46 -0.61
N CYS A 79 9.71 0.33 -0.76
CA CYS A 79 8.88 -0.40 0.19
C CYS A 79 9.32 -1.87 0.19
N ASN A 80 9.92 -2.30 1.30
CA ASN A 80 10.42 -3.66 1.51
C ASN A 80 9.47 -4.45 2.39
#